data_AF-A0A9J6RLB5-F1
#
_entry.id   AF-A0A9J6RLB5-F1
#
_cell.length_a   1.000
_cell.length_b   1.000
_cell.length_c   1.000
_cell.angle_alpha   90.00
_cell.angle_beta   90.00
_cell.angle_gamma   90.00
#
_symmetry.space_group_name_H-M   'P 1'
#
loop_
_entity.id
_entity.type
_entity.pdbx_description
1 polymer ?
#
loop_
_entity_poly.entity_id
_entity_poly.type
_entity_poly.pdbx_seq_one_letter_code
_entity_poly.pdbx_strand_id
1 'polypeptide(L)'
;MSKANVVSPSDDRSGFDAVVMPCPRLELEWIKTGADWRKRECVYSLVLPLGEYDIRRESKDGEKARNETKAELGRTAVTGGNGQPPIWEDGKVETPFRDGAHSKFDAEALGGHIPRVAVCGDVFTILEA
;
A
#
# COMPACT_ATOMS: atom_id res chain seq x y z
N MET A 1 12.15 -6.02 -22.08
CA MET A 1 12.56 -4.77 -21.39
C MET A 1 11.29 -3.97 -21.12
N SER A 2 10.80 -3.99 -19.88
CA SER A 2 9.55 -3.29 -19.50
C SER A 2 9.92 -1.91 -18.92
N LYS A 3 9.20 -0.86 -19.33
CA LYS A 3 9.47 0.53 -18.96
C LYS A 3 8.90 0.83 -17.57
N ALA A 4 9.73 1.34 -16.68
CA ALA A 4 9.27 1.99 -15.44
C ALA A 4 8.67 3.35 -15.79
N ASN A 5 7.49 3.66 -15.25
CA ASN A 5 6.86 4.98 -15.38
C ASN A 5 7.43 5.91 -14.31
N VAL A 6 8.37 6.78 -14.70
CA VAL A 6 8.85 7.90 -13.88
C VAL A 6 8.22 9.18 -14.43
N VAL A 7 7.51 9.95 -13.61
CA VAL A 7 6.94 11.25 -14.00
C VAL A 7 7.66 12.36 -13.25
N SER A 8 8.31 13.27 -14.00
CA SER A 8 8.88 14.52 -13.53
C SER A 8 7.82 15.63 -13.43
N PRO A 9 8.00 16.63 -12.56
CA PRO A 9 7.01 17.68 -12.36
C PRO A 9 7.24 18.85 -13.33
N SER A 10 6.41 18.96 -14.36
CA SER A 10 6.17 20.23 -15.05
C SER A 10 4.72 20.30 -15.53
N ASP A 11 4.13 21.47 -15.27
CA ASP A 11 2.71 21.81 -15.33
C ASP A 11 1.97 21.44 -16.63
N ASP A 12 1.05 20.47 -16.52
CA ASP A 12 -0.21 20.41 -17.28
C ASP A 12 -1.16 19.44 -16.55
N ARG A 13 -2.30 19.92 -16.02
CA ARG A 13 -3.25 19.10 -15.23
C ARG A 13 -4.57 18.82 -15.95
N SER A 14 -4.55 18.63 -17.26
CA SER A 14 -5.65 17.97 -17.96
C SER A 14 -5.32 16.48 -18.16
N GLY A 15 -5.97 15.59 -17.40
CA GLY A 15 -6.04 14.16 -17.72
C GLY A 15 -5.25 13.18 -16.86
N PHE A 16 -5.01 13.47 -15.56
CA PHE A 16 -4.57 12.41 -14.66
C PHE A 16 -5.75 11.52 -14.30
N ASP A 17 -5.88 10.39 -14.98
CA ASP A 17 -6.62 9.25 -14.42
C ASP A 17 -6.00 8.97 -13.05
N ALA A 18 -6.75 9.23 -11.99
CA ALA A 18 -6.31 8.91 -10.64
C ALA A 18 -5.99 7.42 -10.62
N VAL A 19 -4.72 7.06 -10.37
CA VAL A 19 -4.34 5.65 -10.30
C VAL A 19 -5.01 5.07 -9.05
N VAL A 20 -6.05 4.27 -9.26
CA VAL A 20 -6.81 3.64 -8.18
C VAL A 20 -6.15 2.32 -7.81
N MET A 21 -5.79 2.14 -6.53
CA MET A 21 -5.30 0.86 -6.03
C MET A 21 -6.39 -0.21 -6.14
N PRO A 22 -6.04 -1.48 -6.46
CA PRO A 22 -7.03 -2.55 -6.53
C PRO A 22 -7.72 -2.77 -5.18
N CYS A 23 -8.98 -3.20 -5.22
CA CYS A 23 -9.76 -3.53 -4.03
C CYS A 23 -10.72 -4.68 -4.34
N PRO A 24 -10.70 -5.81 -3.59
CA PRO A 24 -9.89 -6.07 -2.40
C PRO A 24 -8.39 -6.22 -2.69
N ARG A 25 -7.55 -6.08 -1.65
CA ARG A 25 -6.09 -6.32 -1.74
C ARG A 25 -5.50 -6.72 -0.39
N LEU A 26 -4.36 -7.39 -0.43
CA LEU A 26 -3.42 -7.44 0.69
C LEU A 26 -2.45 -6.28 0.56
N GLU A 27 -2.37 -5.44 1.58
CA GLU A 27 -1.58 -4.23 1.58
C GLU A 27 -0.45 -4.31 2.60
N LEU A 28 0.76 -3.95 2.17
CA LEU A 28 1.97 -3.88 2.98
C LEU A 28 2.38 -2.41 3.05
N GLU A 29 1.92 -1.70 4.09
CA GLU A 29 2.08 -0.26 4.22
C GLU A 29 3.27 0.07 5.14
N TRP A 30 4.28 0.77 4.60
CA TRP A 30 5.36 1.32 5.39
C TRP A 30 4.97 2.64 6.04
N ILE A 31 5.05 2.67 7.36
CA ILE A 31 4.77 3.83 8.20
C ILE A 31 6.05 4.27 8.88
N LYS A 32 6.39 5.56 8.74
CA LYS A 32 7.50 6.19 9.45
C LYS A 32 7.12 6.37 10.92
N THR A 33 7.92 5.82 11.84
CA THR A 33 7.65 5.89 13.30
C THR A 33 8.64 6.78 14.06
N GLY A 34 9.59 7.41 13.37
CA GLY A 34 10.56 8.34 13.93
C GLY A 34 10.64 9.68 13.20
N ALA A 35 11.74 10.42 13.43
CA ALA A 35 12.04 11.66 12.70
C ALA A 35 12.37 11.41 11.22
N ASP A 36 12.92 10.23 10.92
CA ASP A 36 13.25 9.74 9.59
C ASP A 36 12.82 8.26 9.43
N TRP A 37 13.19 7.63 8.31
CA TRP A 37 12.82 6.25 7.99
C TRP A 37 13.71 5.18 8.62
N ARG A 38 14.68 5.56 9.48
CA ARG A 38 15.50 4.58 10.23
C ARG A 38 14.67 3.81 11.25
N LYS A 39 13.53 4.35 11.66
CA LYS A 39 12.51 3.64 12.43
C LYS A 39 11.23 3.65 11.62
N ARG A 40 10.79 2.46 11.22
CA ARG A 40 9.58 2.27 10.43
C ARG A 40 8.90 0.96 10.78
N GLU A 41 7.60 0.91 10.56
CA GLU A 41 6.79 -0.30 10.67
C GLU A 41 6.22 -0.63 9.30
N CYS A 42 6.17 -1.91 8.95
CA CYS A 42 5.31 -2.37 7.87
C CYS A 42 4.04 -2.96 8.47
N VAL A 43 2.88 -2.40 8.13
CA VAL A 43 1.57 -2.89 8.53
C VAL A 43 1.01 -3.76 7.40
N TYR A 44 0.62 -4.98 7.75
CA TYR A 44 0.01 -5.93 6.82
C TYR A 44 -1.50 -5.85 7.03
N SER A 45 -2.25 -5.53 5.98
CA SER A 45 -3.70 -5.36 6.07
C SER A 45 -4.43 -6.08 4.95
N LEU A 46 -5.60 -6.63 5.26
CA LEU A 46 -6.60 -6.97 4.26
C LEU A 46 -7.48 -5.75 4.03
N VAL A 47 -7.51 -5.25 2.79
CA VAL A 47 -8.36 -4.12 2.39
C VAL A 47 -9.56 -4.64 1.61
N LEU A 48 -10.74 -4.22 2.03
CA LEU A 48 -12.01 -4.66 1.46
C LEU A 48 -12.83 -3.45 0.99
N PRO A 49 -13.56 -3.58 -0.14
CA PRO A 49 -14.47 -2.54 -0.57
C PRO A 49 -15.66 -2.44 0.38
N LEU A 50 -16.15 -1.22 0.58
CA LEU A 50 -17.39 -0.95 1.31
C LEU A 50 -18.51 -0.66 0.30
N GLY A 51 -19.54 -1.51 0.31
CA GLY A 51 -20.73 -1.35 -0.51
C GLY A 51 -21.49 -0.07 -0.20
N GLU A 52 -22.33 0.40 -1.12
CA GLU A 52 -23.07 1.66 -1.02
C GLU A 52 -23.84 1.82 0.30
N TYR A 53 -24.45 0.74 0.78
CA TYR A 53 -25.27 0.71 2.00
C TYR A 53 -24.55 0.10 3.20
N ASP A 54 -23.22 0.02 3.16
CA ASP A 54 -22.44 -0.50 4.27
C ASP A 54 -22.32 0.56 5.37
N ILE A 55 -22.81 0.26 6.57
CA ILE A 55 -22.76 1.17 7.73
C ILE A 55 -21.33 1.61 8.08
N ARG A 56 -20.32 0.82 7.71
CA ARG A 56 -18.90 1.18 7.92
C ARG A 56 -18.46 2.36 7.05
N ARG A 57 -19.24 2.75 6.03
CA ARG A 57 -19.01 3.98 5.24
C ARG A 57 -19.34 5.24 6.02
N GLU A 58 -20.24 5.15 6.99
CA GLU A 58 -20.75 6.30 7.73
C GLU A 58 -19.64 6.84 8.65
N SER A 59 -19.18 8.06 8.37
CA SER A 59 -18.38 8.80 9.33
C SER A 59 -19.28 9.28 10.45
N LYS A 60 -18.89 9.03 11.70
CA LYS A 60 -19.62 9.52 12.88
C LYS A 60 -19.64 11.06 13.00
N ASP A 61 -18.81 11.76 12.22
CA ASP A 61 -18.51 13.19 12.45
C ASP A 61 -18.52 14.04 11.16
N GLY A 62 -19.22 13.62 10.11
CA GLY A 62 -19.33 14.39 8.87
C GLY A 62 -18.09 14.36 7.95
N GLU A 63 -17.16 13.42 8.18
CA GLU A 63 -16.09 13.15 7.20
C GLU A 63 -16.67 12.51 5.92
N LYS A 64 -15.90 12.60 4.83
CA LYS A 64 -16.24 11.94 3.56
C LYS A 64 -16.50 10.45 3.78
N ALA A 65 -17.57 9.95 3.17
CA ALA A 65 -17.88 8.52 3.16
C ALA A 65 -16.66 7.72 2.68
N ARG A 66 -16.33 6.65 3.42
CA ARG A 66 -15.21 5.76 3.08
C ARG A 66 -15.66 4.76 2.02
N ASN A 67 -14.81 4.46 1.04
CA ASN A 67 -15.10 3.46 0.01
C ASN A 67 -14.45 2.10 0.31
N GLU A 68 -13.55 2.04 1.29
CA GLU A 68 -12.78 0.85 1.67
C GLU A 68 -12.65 0.78 3.19
N THR A 69 -12.41 -0.42 3.70
CA THR A 69 -12.00 -0.65 5.09
C THR A 69 -10.74 -1.50 5.12
N LYS A 70 -9.88 -1.27 6.11
CA LYS A 70 -8.66 -2.05 6.34
C LYS A 70 -8.80 -2.86 7.62
N ALA A 71 -8.49 -4.14 7.55
CA ALA A 71 -8.31 -5.00 8.72
C ALA A 71 -6.82 -5.34 8.86
N GLU A 72 -6.18 -4.87 9.93
CA GLU A 72 -4.78 -5.20 10.22
C GLU A 72 -4.65 -6.69 10.54
N LEU A 73 -3.76 -7.36 9.81
CA LEU A 73 -3.39 -8.77 10.01
C LEU A 73 -2.15 -8.90 10.90
N GLY A 74 -1.29 -7.88 10.90
CA GLY A 74 -0.11 -7.80 11.75
C GLY A 74 0.79 -6.65 11.37
N ARG A 75 1.92 -6.54 12.07
CA ARG A 75 2.94 -5.52 11.83
C ARG A 75 4.34 -6.02 12.11
N THR A 76 5.33 -5.44 11.43
CA THR A 76 6.75 -5.70 11.68
C THR A 76 7.49 -4.38 11.82
N ALA A 77 8.27 -4.23 12.90
CA ALA A 77 9.13 -3.08 13.10
C ALA A 77 10.52 -3.32 12.47
N VAL A 78 11.07 -2.28 11.85
CA VAL A 78 12.43 -2.25 11.32
C VAL A 78 13.19 -1.09 11.94
N THR A 79 14.37 -1.41 12.46
CA THR A 79 15.33 -0.44 12.98
C THR A 79 16.59 -0.47 12.12
N GLY A 80 16.99 0.68 11.57
CA GLY A 80 18.14 0.84 10.69
C GLY A 80 17.80 1.28 9.26
N GLY A 81 18.82 1.34 8.40
CA GLY A 81 18.73 1.86 7.02
C GLY A 81 19.37 3.24 6.85
N ASN A 82 19.27 3.79 5.64
CA ASN A 82 19.88 5.08 5.25
C ASN A 82 19.05 6.31 5.67
N GLY A 83 17.86 6.09 6.27
CA GLY A 83 16.94 7.16 6.67
C GLY A 83 16.04 7.69 5.54
N GLN A 84 16.15 7.14 4.34
CA GLN A 84 15.28 7.43 3.20
C GLN A 84 14.03 6.52 3.20
N PRO A 85 12.94 6.94 2.53
CA PRO A 85 11.78 6.09 2.34
C PRO A 85 12.18 4.73 1.73
N PRO A 86 11.51 3.62 2.11
CA PRO A 86 11.74 2.29 1.56
C PRO A 86 11.19 2.20 0.12
N ILE A 87 11.82 2.93 -0.79
CA ILE A 87 11.51 3.03 -2.21
C ILE A 87 12.83 2.86 -2.97
N TRP A 88 12.88 1.87 -3.85
CA TRP A 88 14.03 1.60 -4.72
C TRP A 88 14.26 2.74 -5.71
N GLU A 89 15.47 2.82 -6.28
CA GLU A 89 15.81 3.82 -7.31
C GLU A 89 14.91 3.74 -8.56
N ASP A 90 14.33 2.58 -8.85
CA ASP A 90 13.38 2.37 -9.94
C ASP A 90 11.93 2.80 -9.60
N GLY A 91 11.72 3.36 -8.41
CA GLY A 91 10.44 3.86 -7.92
C GLY A 91 9.55 2.80 -7.26
N LYS A 92 9.97 1.53 -7.19
CA LYS A 92 9.18 0.49 -6.52
C LYS A 92 9.29 0.58 -5.01
N VAL A 93 8.19 0.38 -4.32
CA VAL A 93 8.17 0.27 -2.87
C VAL A 93 8.82 -1.04 -2.45
N GLU A 94 9.74 -0.99 -1.47
CA GLU A 94 10.36 -2.19 -0.91
C GLU A 94 9.30 -3.05 -0.22
N THR A 95 9.41 -4.37 -0.32
CA THR A 95 8.61 -5.28 0.52
C THR A 95 9.35 -5.58 1.83
N PRO A 96 8.66 -5.70 2.98
CA PRO A 96 9.28 -6.16 4.20
C PRO A 96 9.76 -7.61 4.07
N PHE A 97 10.82 -7.94 4.84
CA PHE A 97 11.33 -9.28 5.18
C PHE A 97 11.02 -10.44 4.21
N ARG A 98 12.06 -11.05 3.62
CA ARG A 98 11.95 -12.17 2.67
C ARG A 98 10.99 -11.85 1.50
N ASP A 99 11.17 -10.68 0.91
CA ASP A 99 10.48 -10.25 -0.31
C ASP A 99 8.95 -10.31 -0.22
N GLY A 100 8.38 -10.04 0.97
CA GLY A 100 6.93 -10.05 1.19
C GLY A 100 6.29 -11.44 1.15
N ALA A 101 7.05 -12.53 1.39
CA ALA A 101 6.55 -13.92 1.34
C ALA A 101 5.27 -14.17 2.14
N HIS A 102 5.09 -13.50 3.29
CA HIS A 102 3.87 -13.62 4.11
C HIS A 102 2.60 -13.25 3.32
N SER A 103 2.64 -12.14 2.59
CA SER A 103 1.52 -11.72 1.74
C SER A 103 1.19 -12.73 0.64
N LYS A 104 2.18 -13.48 0.16
CA LYS A 104 1.98 -14.56 -0.83
C LYS A 104 1.19 -15.71 -0.23
N PHE A 105 1.59 -16.19 0.95
CA PHE A 105 0.89 -17.27 1.65
C PHE A 105 -0.55 -16.86 2.00
N ASP A 106 -0.75 -15.62 2.43
CA ASP A 106 -2.09 -15.10 2.73
C ASP A 106 -2.94 -15.00 1.44
N ALA A 107 -2.37 -14.53 0.34
CA ALA A 107 -3.07 -14.47 -0.95
C ALA A 107 -3.49 -15.87 -1.42
N GLU A 108 -2.61 -16.86 -1.31
CA GLU A 108 -2.89 -18.26 -1.64
C GLU A 108 -4.00 -18.84 -0.76
N ALA A 109 -3.95 -18.60 0.56
CA ALA A 109 -4.97 -19.04 1.50
C ALA A 109 -6.34 -18.39 1.24
N LEU A 110 -6.36 -17.18 0.68
CA LEU A 110 -7.57 -16.45 0.27
C LEU A 110 -8.02 -16.77 -1.17
N GLY A 111 -7.49 -17.83 -1.78
CA GLY A 111 -7.91 -18.33 -3.09
C GLY A 111 -7.05 -17.87 -4.26
N GLY A 112 -5.86 -17.32 -4.00
CA GLY A 112 -4.80 -17.09 -4.99
C GLY A 112 -5.03 -15.95 -6.00
N HIS A 113 -6.10 -15.17 -5.84
CA HIS A 113 -6.48 -14.11 -6.78
C HIS A 113 -6.50 -12.71 -6.16
N ILE A 114 -6.28 -12.58 -4.85
CA ILE A 114 -6.23 -11.28 -4.19
C ILE A 114 -4.91 -10.57 -4.53
N PRO A 115 -4.95 -9.36 -5.12
CA PRO A 115 -3.76 -8.59 -5.41
C PRO A 115 -2.97 -8.25 -4.15
N ARG A 116 -1.65 -8.19 -4.28
CA ARG A 116 -0.72 -7.81 -3.22
C ARG A 116 -0.10 -6.47 -3.57
N VAL A 117 -0.09 -5.52 -2.65
CA VAL A 117 0.34 -4.13 -2.90
C VAL A 117 1.27 -3.66 -1.79
N ALA A 118 2.45 -3.19 -2.13
CA ALA A 118 3.34 -2.48 -1.20
C ALA A 118 3.09 -0.96 -1.30
N VAL A 119 3.01 -0.27 -0.17
CA VAL A 119 2.64 1.15 -0.08
C VAL A 119 3.64 1.91 0.80
N CYS A 120 4.03 3.11 0.36
CA CYS A 120 4.82 4.05 1.14
C CYS A 120 4.37 5.49 0.83
N GLY A 121 3.51 6.05 1.69
CA GLY A 121 2.86 7.33 1.42
C GLY A 121 1.99 7.26 0.17
N ASP A 122 2.20 8.19 -0.77
CA ASP A 122 1.43 8.25 -2.03
C ASP A 122 1.97 7.32 -3.13
N VAL A 123 3.04 6.56 -2.86
CA VAL A 123 3.66 5.63 -3.80
C VAL A 123 3.24 4.22 -3.47
N PHE A 124 2.88 3.43 -4.49
CA PHE A 124 2.59 2.02 -4.32
C PHE A 124 3.18 1.16 -5.45
N THR A 125 3.29 -0.14 -5.21
CA THR A 125 3.74 -1.14 -6.18
C THR A 125 2.86 -2.37 -6.08
N ILE A 126 2.27 -2.77 -7.21
CA ILE A 126 1.58 -4.07 -7.31
C ILE A 126 2.66 -5.15 -7.37
N LEU A 127 2.57 -6.13 -6.49
CA LEU A 127 3.53 -7.23 -6.40
C LEU A 127 3.09 -8.36 -7.32
N GLU A 128 4.04 -8.89 -8.08
CA GLU A 128 3.85 -10.09 -8.92
C GLU A 128 3.40 -11.28 -8.06
N ALA A 129 2.60 -12.18 -8.65
CA ALA A 129 1.97 -13.33 -7.98
C ALA A 129 2.97 -14.38 -7.45
#